data_AF-A0AAD3AUS2-F1
#
_entry.id   AF-A0AAD3AUS2-F1
#
_cell.length_a   1.000
_cell.length_b   1.000
_cell.length_c   1.000
_cell.angle_alpha   90.00
_cell.angle_beta   90.00
_cell.angle_gamma   90.00
#
_symmetry.space_group_name_H-M   'P 1'
#
loop_
_entity.id
_entity.type
_entity.pdbx_description
1 polymer ?
#
loop_
_entity_poly.entity_id
_entity_poly.type
_entity_poly.pdbx_seq_one_letter_code
_entity_poly.pdbx_strand_id
1 'polypeptide(L)'
;MSFSSFVLMLFREGFGGIVLGLLLGWIGVRLMNKSDDGNTLIIISLDLVSFGSWLATKIDVSEPLTMVITGIVIGNSRAQQGVSIESKRTLINFWIIIDELLNAFLFVLVGIEVLEMNFSGKYIIAGIIIFLISLIARYISVTISMLLTEMSIKKNFCKNNLVIT
;
A
#
# COMPACT_ATOMS: atom_id res chain seq x y z
N MET A 1 -4.74 17.40 -24.10
CA MET A 1 -4.37 17.61 -22.68
C MET A 1 -2.91 18.02 -22.63
N SER A 2 -2.59 19.16 -22.01
CA SER A 2 -1.20 19.62 -21.87
C SER A 2 -0.49 18.78 -20.80
N PHE A 3 0.77 18.42 -21.02
CA PHE A 3 1.59 17.64 -20.09
C PHE A 3 1.60 18.25 -18.67
N SER A 4 1.58 19.58 -18.57
CA SER A 4 1.49 20.30 -17.29
C SER A 4 0.22 19.98 -16.50
N SER A 5 -0.93 19.85 -17.17
CA SER A 5 -2.21 19.56 -16.51
C SER A 5 -2.25 18.14 -15.95
N PHE A 6 -1.65 17.17 -16.67
CA PHE A 6 -1.53 15.79 -16.20
C PHE A 6 -0.65 15.68 -14.94
N VAL A 7 0.50 16.36 -14.94
CA VAL A 7 1.39 16.41 -13.76
C VAL A 7 0.68 17.04 -12.56
N LEU A 8 -0.08 18.11 -12.77
CA LEU A 8 -0.80 18.81 -11.71
C LEU A 8 -1.95 17.96 -11.13
N MET A 9 -2.63 17.17 -11.98
CA MET A 9 -3.64 16.21 -11.57
C MET A 9 -3.04 15.08 -10.73
N LEU A 10 -1.94 14.46 -11.16
CA LEU A 10 -1.25 13.44 -10.38
C LEU A 10 -0.74 13.95 -9.03
N PHE A 11 -0.23 15.19 -9.03
CA PHE A 11 0.23 15.81 -7.79
C PHE A 11 -0.93 16.02 -6.82
N ARG A 12 -2.08 16.50 -7.30
CA ARG A 12 -3.29 16.67 -6.50
C ARG A 12 -3.82 15.33 -5.97
N GLU A 13 -3.95 14.31 -6.82
CA GLU A 13 -4.47 13.00 -6.43
C GLU A 13 -3.56 12.28 -5.43
N GLY A 14 -2.24 12.28 -5.70
CA GLY A 14 -1.25 11.62 -4.87
C GLY A 14 -1.04 12.34 -3.54
N PHE A 15 -0.79 13.66 -3.58
CA PHE A 15 -0.59 14.45 -2.38
C PHE A 15 -1.86 14.53 -1.52
N GLY A 16 -3.02 14.68 -2.16
CA GLY A 16 -4.32 14.66 -1.47
C GLY A 16 -4.58 13.33 -0.76
N GLY A 17 -4.23 12.20 -1.39
CA GLY A 17 -4.33 10.88 -0.76
C GLY A 17 -3.41 10.73 0.46
N ILE A 18 -2.19 11.27 0.41
CA ILE A 18 -1.28 11.26 1.57
C ILE A 18 -1.85 12.08 2.73
N VAL A 19 -2.32 13.30 2.45
CA VAL A 19 -2.89 14.18 3.49
C VAL A 19 -4.14 13.56 4.12
N LEU A 20 -5.05 13.05 3.28
CA LEU A 20 -6.26 12.36 3.76
C LEU A 20 -5.90 11.12 4.57
N GLY A 21 -4.94 10.32 4.10
CA GLY A 21 -4.51 9.09 4.76
C GLY A 21 -3.90 9.35 6.14
N LEU A 22 -3.11 10.42 6.29
CA LEU A 22 -2.57 10.86 7.59
C LEU A 22 -3.68 11.31 8.55
N LEU A 23 -4.66 12.04 8.03
CA LEU A 23 -5.81 12.51 8.81
C LEU A 23 -6.64 11.33 9.32
N LEU A 24 -7.03 10.42 8.43
CA LEU A 24 -7.79 9.21 8.79
C LEU A 24 -7.00 8.29 9.72
N GLY A 25 -5.69 8.13 9.49
CA GLY A 25 -4.81 7.38 10.38
C GLY A 25 -4.76 7.96 11.79
N TRP A 26 -4.67 9.29 11.91
CA TRP A 26 -4.69 9.98 13.20
C TRP A 26 -6.02 9.82 13.94
N ILE A 27 -7.15 9.89 13.22
CA ILE A 27 -8.48 9.62 13.77
C ILE A 27 -8.57 8.16 14.24
N GLY A 28 -8.17 7.22 13.39
CA GLY A 28 -8.22 5.79 13.67
C GLY A 28 -7.43 5.43 14.92
N VAL A 29 -6.20 5.93 15.04
CA VAL A 29 -5.37 5.75 16.24
C VAL A 29 -6.06 6.28 17.50
N ARG A 30 -6.72 7.43 17.43
CA ARG A 30 -7.48 7.99 18.56
C ARG A 30 -8.68 7.15 18.95
N LEU A 31 -9.39 6.57 17.98
CA LEU A 31 -10.53 5.70 18.24
C LEU A 31 -10.07 4.38 18.84
N MET A 32 -9.05 3.75 18.24
CA MET A 32 -8.55 2.45 18.69
C MET A 32 -7.93 2.51 20.08
N ASN A 33 -7.20 3.58 20.43
CA ASN A 33 -6.62 3.72 21.78
C ASN A 33 -7.67 3.93 22.90
N LYS A 34 -8.95 4.13 22.56
CA LYS A 34 -10.04 4.20 23.56
C LYS A 34 -10.70 2.85 23.83
N SER A 35 -10.37 1.82 23.05
CA SER A 35 -11.02 0.52 23.09
C SER A 35 -9.97 -0.57 23.30
N ASP A 36 -10.15 -1.41 24.32
CA ASP A 36 -9.26 -2.55 24.57
C ASP A 36 -9.89 -3.89 24.14
N ASP A 37 -10.88 -3.85 23.24
CA ASP A 37 -11.57 -5.04 22.72
C ASP A 37 -11.22 -5.28 21.24
N GLY A 38 -10.77 -6.50 20.93
CA GLY A 38 -10.33 -6.88 19.59
C GLY A 38 -11.43 -6.79 18.53
N ASN A 39 -12.67 -7.12 18.88
CA ASN A 39 -13.80 -7.03 17.94
C ASN A 39 -14.10 -5.57 17.58
N THR A 40 -14.07 -4.68 18.57
CA THR A 40 -14.21 -3.23 18.36
C THR A 40 -13.11 -2.68 17.45
N LEU A 41 -11.86 -3.15 17.63
CA LEU A 41 -10.75 -2.77 16.75
C LEU A 41 -10.97 -3.19 15.29
N ILE A 42 -11.51 -4.39 15.06
CA ILE A 42 -11.83 -4.88 13.72
C ILE A 42 -12.87 -3.97 13.06
N ILE A 43 -13.96 -3.66 13.77
CA ILE A 43 -15.02 -2.77 13.26
C ILE A 43 -14.45 -1.40 12.92
N ILE A 44 -13.68 -0.78 13.81
CA ILE A 44 -13.02 0.50 13.54
C ILE A 44 -12.14 0.42 12.28
N SER A 45 -11.37 -0.66 12.11
CA SER A 45 -10.51 -0.81 10.93
C SER A 45 -11.28 -0.95 9.62
N LEU A 46 -12.39 -1.70 9.63
CA LEU A 46 -13.27 -1.86 8.46
C LEU A 46 -14.03 -0.57 8.14
N ASP A 47 -14.47 0.15 9.18
CA ASP A 47 -15.10 1.46 9.04
C ASP A 47 -14.13 2.46 8.42
N LEU A 48 -12.88 2.52 8.89
CA LEU A 48 -11.87 3.41 8.33
C LEU A 48 -11.58 3.10 6.85
N VAL A 49 -11.51 1.83 6.48
CA VAL A 49 -11.29 1.44 5.07
C VAL A 49 -12.52 1.80 4.22
N SER A 50 -13.72 1.45 4.68
CA SER A 50 -14.96 1.67 3.91
C SER A 50 -15.30 3.16 3.79
N PHE A 51 -15.32 3.87 4.91
CA PHE A 51 -15.59 5.31 4.97
C PHE A 51 -14.48 6.12 4.32
N GLY A 52 -13.22 5.76 4.57
CA GLY A 52 -12.09 6.47 4.01
C GLY A 52 -12.02 6.33 2.48
N SER A 53 -12.38 5.17 1.92
CA SER A 53 -12.42 4.98 0.47
C SER A 53 -13.51 5.85 -0.15
N TRP A 54 -14.72 5.83 0.41
CA TRP A 54 -15.82 6.71 -0.02
C TRP A 54 -15.42 8.19 0.04
N LEU A 55 -14.75 8.60 1.12
CA LEU A 55 -14.30 9.98 1.29
C LEU A 55 -13.22 10.34 0.28
N ALA A 56 -12.29 9.44 0.00
CA ALA A 56 -11.25 9.61 -1.01
C ALA A 56 -11.83 9.76 -2.42
N THR A 57 -12.82 8.94 -2.78
CA THR A 57 -13.55 9.09 -4.05
C THR A 57 -14.21 10.46 -4.14
N LYS A 58 -14.84 10.93 -3.04
CA LYS A 58 -15.58 12.21 -3.02
C LYS A 58 -14.72 13.44 -3.23
N ILE A 59 -13.43 13.38 -2.89
CA ILE A 59 -12.50 14.51 -3.03
C ILE A 59 -11.55 14.35 -4.22
N ASP A 60 -11.78 13.35 -5.07
CA ASP A 60 -10.98 12.98 -6.24
C ASP A 60 -9.49 12.77 -5.87
N VAL A 61 -9.22 11.93 -4.87
CA VAL A 61 -7.84 11.51 -4.51
C VAL A 61 -7.69 10.00 -4.62
N SER A 62 -6.43 9.53 -4.61
CA SER A 62 -6.13 8.11 -4.70
C SER A 62 -6.60 7.34 -3.44
N GLU A 63 -7.64 6.52 -3.59
CA GLU A 63 -8.17 5.67 -2.51
C GLU A 63 -7.11 4.67 -2.00
N PRO A 64 -6.42 3.88 -2.87
CA PRO A 64 -5.45 2.90 -2.40
C PRO A 64 -4.28 3.56 -1.67
N LEU A 65 -3.81 4.71 -2.15
CA LEU A 65 -2.73 5.46 -1.50
C LEU A 65 -3.16 5.99 -0.13
N THR A 66 -4.37 6.53 -0.04
CA THR A 66 -4.98 6.97 1.24
C THR A 66 -4.95 5.82 2.24
N MET A 67 -5.41 4.63 1.84
CA MET A 67 -5.49 3.46 2.70
C MET A 67 -4.12 2.94 3.14
N VAL A 68 -3.14 2.94 2.24
CA VAL A 68 -1.76 2.57 2.60
C VAL A 68 -1.21 3.51 3.67
N ILE A 69 -1.39 4.81 3.52
CA ILE A 69 -0.90 5.79 4.50
C ILE A 69 -1.64 5.66 5.83
N THR A 70 -2.97 5.50 5.82
CA THR A 70 -3.77 5.23 7.01
C THR A 70 -3.30 3.96 7.72
N GLY A 71 -3.07 2.87 6.98
CA GLY A 71 -2.57 1.60 7.48
C GLY A 71 -1.18 1.70 8.11
N ILE A 72 -0.25 2.44 7.48
CA ILE A 72 1.09 2.69 8.05
C ILE A 72 1.01 3.46 9.38
N VAL A 73 0.14 4.47 9.46
CA VAL A 73 -0.04 5.26 10.70
C VAL A 73 -0.62 4.40 11.81
N ILE A 74 -1.66 3.62 11.52
CA ILE A 74 -2.32 2.76 12.51
C ILE A 74 -1.43 1.59 12.91
N GLY A 75 -0.72 0.98 11.95
CA GLY A 75 0.16 -0.17 12.18
C GLY A 75 1.44 0.14 12.95
N ASN A 76 1.75 1.42 13.17
CA ASN A 76 2.89 1.82 13.98
C ASN A 76 2.69 1.46 15.46
N SER A 77 3.58 0.65 16.03
CA SER A 77 3.53 0.22 17.43
C SER A 77 3.46 1.37 18.43
N ARG A 78 4.08 2.52 18.13
CA ARG A 78 4.01 3.73 18.97
C ARG A 78 2.63 4.39 18.94
N ALA A 79 1.87 4.20 17.87
CA ALA A 79 0.54 4.74 17.73
C ALA A 79 -0.49 3.96 18.57
N GLN A 80 -0.25 2.67 18.80
CA GLN A 80 -1.19 1.79 19.53
C GLN A 80 -0.79 1.54 21.00
N GLN A 81 -0.28 2.55 21.71
CA GLN A 81 0.15 2.36 23.10
C GLN A 81 -1.02 2.06 24.07
N GLY A 82 -2.25 2.43 23.71
CA GLY A 82 -3.45 2.22 24.53
C GLY A 82 -4.17 0.88 24.33
N VAL A 83 -3.64 -0.01 23.47
CA VAL A 83 -4.28 -1.29 23.11
C VAL A 83 -3.45 -2.46 23.64
N SER A 84 -4.11 -3.43 24.28
CA SER A 84 -3.49 -4.67 24.75
C SER A 84 -2.91 -5.52 23.60
N ILE A 85 -1.97 -6.39 23.95
CA ILE A 85 -1.32 -7.31 22.99
C ILE A 85 -2.33 -8.30 22.41
N GLU A 86 -3.31 -8.73 23.22
CA GLU A 86 -4.35 -9.66 22.80
C GLU A 86 -5.27 -9.03 21.75
N SER A 87 -5.79 -7.83 22.00
CA SER A 87 -6.65 -7.10 21.05
C SER A 87 -5.92 -6.77 19.74
N LYS A 88 -4.62 -6.46 19.80
CA LYS A 88 -3.78 -6.32 18.59
C LYS A 88 -3.66 -7.61 17.80
N ARG A 89 -3.43 -8.73 18.49
CA ARG A 89 -3.32 -10.04 17.84
C ARG A 89 -4.63 -10.41 17.15
N THR A 90 -5.77 -10.14 17.78
CA THR A 90 -7.10 -10.35 17.18
C THR A 90 -7.26 -9.55 15.89
N LEU A 91 -6.91 -8.26 15.90
CA LEU A 91 -6.95 -7.42 14.70
C LEU A 91 -6.03 -7.94 13.59
N ILE A 92 -4.78 -8.29 13.92
CA ILE A 92 -3.79 -8.79 12.95
C ILE A 92 -4.27 -10.10 12.32
N ASN A 93 -4.72 -11.05 13.15
CA ASN A 93 -5.20 -12.34 12.67
C ASN A 93 -6.41 -12.18 11.74
N PHE A 94 -7.32 -11.26 12.04
CA PHE A 94 -8.44 -10.94 11.17
C PHE A 94 -7.97 -10.49 9.78
N TRP A 95 -7.05 -9.52 9.71
CA TRP A 95 -6.56 -9.00 8.43
C TRP A 95 -5.74 -10.02 7.63
N ILE A 96 -5.00 -10.92 8.29
CA ILE A 96 -4.33 -12.05 7.62
C ILE A 96 -5.35 -12.95 6.93
N ILE A 97 -6.43 -13.32 7.63
CA ILE A 97 -7.49 -14.17 7.07
C ILE A 97 -8.18 -13.48 5.89
N ILE A 98 -8.47 -12.18 6.01
CA ILE A 98 -9.08 -11.39 4.92
C ILE A 98 -8.14 -11.29 3.72
N ASP A 99 -6.85 -11.06 3.93
CA ASP A 99 -5.85 -11.01 2.85
C ASP A 99 -5.77 -12.35 2.10
N GLU A 100 -5.69 -13.47 2.83
CA GLU A 100 -5.70 -14.81 2.24
C GLU A 100 -6.99 -15.08 1.44
N LEU A 101 -8.15 -14.69 1.99
CA LEU A 101 -9.45 -14.88 1.36
C LEU A 101 -9.65 -14.02 0.11
N LEU A 102 -9.29 -12.73 0.16
CA LEU A 102 -9.39 -11.83 -0.99
C LEU A 102 -8.43 -12.26 -2.11
N ASN A 103 -7.23 -12.71 -1.76
CA ASN A 103 -6.28 -13.22 -2.73
C ASN A 103 -6.78 -14.51 -3.39
N ALA A 104 -7.39 -15.43 -2.63
CA ALA A 104 -8.03 -16.62 -3.18
C ALA A 104 -9.17 -16.26 -4.16
N PHE A 105 -10.02 -15.29 -3.79
CA PHE A 105 -11.05 -14.79 -4.71
C PHE A 105 -10.47 -14.14 -5.96
N LEU A 106 -9.41 -13.34 -5.83
CA LEU A 106 -8.74 -12.73 -6.98
C LEU A 106 -8.27 -13.81 -7.96
N PHE A 107 -7.61 -14.87 -7.46
CA PHE A 107 -7.17 -15.97 -8.32
C PHE A 107 -8.32 -16.70 -9.00
N VAL A 108 -9.42 -16.94 -8.30
CA VAL A 108 -10.62 -17.56 -8.90
C VAL A 108 -11.22 -16.66 -9.98
N LEU A 109 -11.40 -15.37 -9.70
CA LEU A 109 -11.98 -14.40 -10.63
C LEU A 109 -11.11 -14.26 -11.89
N VAL A 110 -9.80 -14.09 -11.73
CA VAL A 110 -8.85 -14.06 -12.85
C VAL A 110 -8.87 -15.38 -13.62
N GLY A 111 -8.97 -16.51 -12.92
CA GLY A 111 -9.06 -17.82 -13.55
C GLY A 111 -10.30 -17.96 -14.45
N ILE A 112 -11.45 -17.50 -13.99
CA ILE A 112 -12.70 -17.53 -14.77
C ILE A 112 -12.59 -16.65 -16.02
N GLU A 113 -12.07 -15.42 -15.88
CA GLU A 113 -11.83 -14.51 -17.01
C GLU A 113 -10.94 -15.16 -18.08
N VAL A 114 -9.90 -15.89 -17.65
CA VAL A 114 -8.97 -16.60 -18.55
C VAL A 114 -9.65 -17.76 -19.28
N LEU A 115 -10.61 -18.45 -18.67
CA LEU A 115 -11.35 -19.56 -19.29
C LEU A 115 -12.32 -19.08 -20.39
N GLU A 116 -12.92 -17.89 -20.22
CA GLU A 116 -13.78 -17.29 -21.24
C GLU A 116 -12.98 -16.67 -22.40
N MET A 117 -11.67 -16.47 -22.23
CA MET A 117 -10.84 -15.83 -23.22
C MET A 117 -10.58 -16.74 -24.45
N ASN A 118 -10.91 -16.24 -25.63
CA ASN A 118 -10.57 -16.92 -26.88
C ASN A 118 -9.06 -16.83 -27.16
N PHE A 119 -8.32 -17.90 -26.87
CA PHE A 119 -6.87 -18.01 -27.09
C PHE A 119 -6.51 -18.00 -28.58
N SER A 120 -6.42 -16.80 -29.17
CA SER A 120 -5.79 -16.58 -30.47
C SER A 120 -4.26 -16.55 -30.32
N GLY A 121 -3.53 -16.98 -31.36
CA GLY A 121 -2.06 -16.88 -31.40
C GLY A 121 -1.53 -15.47 -31.14
N LYS A 122 -2.33 -14.42 -31.42
CA LYS A 122 -2.00 -13.02 -31.08
C LYS A 122 -1.90 -12.78 -29.57
N TYR A 123 -2.79 -13.37 -28.76
CA TYR A 123 -2.77 -13.22 -27.30
C TYR A 123 -1.58 -13.93 -26.66
N ILE A 124 -1.20 -15.09 -27.20
CA ILE A 124 -0.01 -15.83 -26.73
C ILE A 124 1.25 -15.00 -26.97
N ILE A 125 1.40 -14.44 -28.17
CA ILE A 125 2.54 -13.57 -28.51
C ILE A 125 2.55 -12.33 -27.62
N ALA A 126 1.39 -11.68 -27.41
CA ALA A 126 1.27 -10.54 -26.51
C ALA A 126 1.68 -10.89 -25.06
N GLY A 127 1.27 -12.06 -24.57
CA GLY A 127 1.65 -12.56 -23.25
C GLY A 127 3.17 -12.75 -23.10
N ILE A 128 3.82 -13.35 -24.10
CA ILE A 128 5.29 -13.52 -24.12
C ILE A 128 5.99 -12.16 -24.12
N ILE A 129 5.51 -11.21 -24.93
CA ILE A 129 6.07 -9.85 -24.99
C ILE A 129 5.95 -9.14 -23.65
N ILE A 130 4.76 -9.17 -23.03
CA ILE A 130 4.52 -8.55 -21.72
C ILE A 130 5.40 -9.20 -20.64
N PHE A 131 5.54 -10.53 -20.68
CA PHE A 131 6.43 -11.25 -19.77
C PHE A 131 7.89 -10.76 -19.89
N LEU A 132 8.43 -10.69 -21.11
CA LEU A 132 9.80 -10.20 -21.35
C LEU A 132 9.98 -8.73 -20.92
N ILE A 133 9.02 -7.87 -21.27
CA ILE A 133 9.04 -6.45 -20.88
C ILE A 133 9.02 -6.31 -19.36
N SER A 134 8.15 -7.04 -18.66
CA SER A 134 8.06 -7.03 -17.20
C SER A 134 9.37 -7.47 -16.55
N LEU A 135 10.02 -8.50 -17.10
CA LEU A 135 11.29 -9.02 -16.59
C LEU A 135 12.42 -8.00 -16.75
N ILE A 136 12.51 -7.33 -17.91
CA ILE A 136 13.47 -6.25 -18.15
C ILE A 136 13.19 -5.05 -17.25
N ALA A 137 11.93 -4.62 -17.14
CA ALA A 137 11.54 -3.51 -16.27
C ALA A 137 11.89 -3.79 -14.81
N ARG A 138 11.63 -5.02 -14.33
CA ARG A 138 12.01 -5.46 -12.99
C ARG A 138 13.53 -5.45 -12.81
N TYR A 139 14.29 -5.97 -13.78
CA TYR A 139 15.75 -5.97 -13.73
C TYR A 139 16.31 -4.55 -13.61
N ILE A 140 15.83 -3.63 -14.43
CA ILE A 140 16.25 -2.22 -14.39
C ILE A 140 15.86 -1.57 -13.07
N SER A 141 14.60 -1.73 -12.63
CA SER A 141 14.08 -1.14 -11.38
C SER A 141 14.88 -1.59 -10.16
N VAL A 142 15.12 -2.89 -10.03
CA VAL A 142 15.90 -3.46 -8.92
C VAL A 142 17.37 -3.03 -9.00
N THR A 143 17.99 -3.05 -10.19
CA THR A 143 19.40 -2.64 -10.35
C THR A 143 19.60 -1.16 -10.00
N ILE A 144 18.72 -0.27 -10.46
CA ILE A 144 18.76 1.16 -10.10
C ILE A 144 18.60 1.35 -8.59
N SER A 145 17.63 0.66 -7.97
CA SER A 145 17.41 0.74 -6.52
C SER A 145 18.62 0.25 -5.72
N MET A 146 19.26 -0.85 -6.14
CA MET A 146 20.47 -1.37 -5.49
C MET A 146 21.64 -0.41 -5.65
N LEU A 147 21.88 0.10 -6.86
CA LEU A 147 22.97 1.04 -7.15
C LEU A 147 22.84 2.36 -6.36
N LEU A 148 21.63 2.92 -6.25
CA LEU A 148 21.35 4.09 -5.42
C LEU A 148 21.63 3.82 -3.94
N THR A 149 21.28 2.63 -3.45
CA THR A 149 21.49 2.25 -2.04
C THR A 149 22.97 2.03 -1.72
N GLU A 150 23.73 1.36 -2.60
CA GLU A 150 25.18 1.16 -2.44
C GLU A 150 25.96 2.48 -2.43
N MET A 151 25.59 3.46 -3.26
CA MET A 151 26.19 4.79 -3.24
C MET A 151 25.91 5.57 -1.94
N SER A 152 24.73 5.34 -1.33
CA SER A 152 24.32 5.99 -0.08
C SER A 152 25.07 5.40 1.14
N ILE A 153 25.29 4.09 1.16
CA ILE A 153 26.01 3.40 2.25
C ILE A 153 27.50 3.76 2.23
N LYS A 154 28.15 3.79 1.06
CA LYS A 154 29.59 4.14 0.97
C LYS A 154 29.89 5.56 1.46
N LYS A 155 28.98 6.52 1.27
CA LYS A 155 29.11 7.90 1.77
C LYS A 155 28.98 8.01 3.29
N ASN A 156 28.10 7.24 3.93
CA ASN A 156 27.92 7.27 5.39
C ASN A 156 29.06 6.58 6.14
N PHE A 157 29.65 5.52 5.59
CA PHE A 157 30.84 4.87 6.16
C PHE A 157 32.09 5.75 6.10
N CYS A 158 32.35 6.46 4.99
CA CYS A 158 33.48 7.39 4.90
C CYS A 158 33.30 8.61 5.82
N LYS A 159 32.06 9.06 6.08
CA LYS A 159 31.79 10.22 6.94
C LYS A 159 31.93 9.90 8.44
N ASN A 160 31.51 8.71 8.89
CA ASN A 160 31.57 8.34 10.30
C ASN A 160 32.97 7.90 10.77
N ASN A 161 33.84 7.40 9.89
CA ASN A 161 35.22 7.04 10.24
C ASN A 161 36.23 8.19 10.13
N LEU A 162 35.82 9.38 9.65
CA LEU A 162 36.67 10.58 9.59
C LEU A 162 36.49 11.51 10.81
N VAL A 163 35.66 11.14 11.79
CA VAL A 163 35.40 11.93 13.02
C VAL A 163 36.04 11.29 14.26
N ILE A 164 36.82 10.21 14.11
CA ILE A 164 37.48 9.50 15.22
C ILE A 164 39.02 9.51 15.09
N THR A 165 39.58 10.52 14.43
CA THR A 165 41.02 10.86 14.53
C THR A 165 41.15 12.37 14.61
#